data_AF-A0A0R3N865-F1
#
_entry.id   AF-A0A0R3N865-F1
#
_cell.length_a   1.000
_cell.length_b   1.000
_cell.length_c   1.000
_cell.angle_alpha   90.00
_cell.angle_beta   90.00
_cell.angle_gamma   90.00
#
_symmetry.space_group_name_H-M   'P 1'
#
loop_
_entity.id
_entity.type
_entity.pdbx_description
1 polymer ?
#
loop_
_entity_poly.entity_id
_entity_poly.type
_entity_poly.pdbx_seq_one_letter_code
_entity_poly.pdbx_strand_id
1 'polypeptide(L)'
;MRGPQTHRGIPFLFGDDAGPDVLALRTGEGPTEISLLPTLASYVLFVHVVTDHRPVRPEGFGEIGPAAHSADGNPLGSRVSTYALRYADDSVADVPVLRRFAIQQKHIVWSASAFGAVPLRGPIVHASTGENFALGRAAGTSFINGEARTESGRMDRERENLWLYALPNPHPEKELVGLSLRPEQEASLVYAVSTTQLSEHPLRLQGRRKLRMRLPPGVHLNKLGELDVDHRGEQIGMDLGSVISARAVLEYSRTDWLGDKPDVQPVRSNDEIIVEYSAHPDARLYLRSDDGRLYVQDLQSLDAVGNAAGTSLDAVPIEQARRPVKIRIVEKVSGVRVAARLHLHGAQGEYLPPKGHHRKVNTGRFENFAGELANGLNQYAYVDGSCDADLPIGPVYVEINRGFEVRPVRRIVEVTTDTESLTFELDRVLRWREQGWVSSDTHVHFLSPQTALLEGKAEGVNVVNLLAAQWGELFTNVADFDGRTTIGAKNFGGDGEFLVRVGTENRMQVLGHISLLGYEGEIINPLSCAGPKPSGRPISCSA
;
A
#
# COMPACT_ATOMS: atom_id res chain seq x y z
N MET A 1 -2.22 26.46 -13.25
CA MET A 1 -1.14 26.56 -12.24
C MET A 1 -0.52 27.93 -12.40
N ARG A 2 -0.12 28.59 -11.31
CA ARG A 2 0.38 29.97 -11.34
C ARG A 2 1.53 30.20 -10.35
N GLY A 3 2.48 31.04 -10.72
CA GLY A 3 3.58 31.50 -9.86
C GLY A 3 4.54 30.39 -9.41
N PRO A 4 5.40 30.69 -8.41
CA PRO A 4 6.32 29.71 -7.83
C PRO A 4 5.54 28.57 -7.16
N GLN A 5 5.82 27.34 -7.55
CA GLN A 5 5.24 26.14 -6.95
C GLN A 5 6.28 25.04 -6.82
N THR A 6 6.10 24.17 -5.84
CA THR A 6 6.93 22.97 -5.68
C THR A 6 6.09 21.74 -5.95
N HIS A 7 6.52 20.89 -6.87
CA HIS A 7 5.88 19.61 -7.18
C HIS A 7 6.88 18.49 -6.98
N ARG A 8 6.54 17.49 -6.14
CA ARG A 8 7.44 16.37 -5.79
C ARG A 8 8.80 16.85 -5.24
N GLY A 9 8.82 17.97 -4.54
CA GLY A 9 10.06 18.58 -4.02
C GLY A 9 10.87 19.38 -5.04
N ILE A 10 10.38 19.53 -6.28
CA ILE A 10 11.08 20.24 -7.35
C ILE A 10 10.43 21.62 -7.54
N PRO A 11 11.20 22.72 -7.46
CA PRO A 11 10.68 24.06 -7.67
C PRO A 11 10.48 24.36 -9.16
N PHE A 12 9.33 24.97 -9.46
CA PHE A 12 8.97 25.47 -10.78
C PHE A 12 8.40 26.88 -10.66
N LEU A 13 8.65 27.70 -11.68
CA LEU A 13 7.95 28.95 -11.88
C LEU A 13 6.93 28.75 -13.01
N PHE A 14 5.65 28.67 -12.66
CA PHE A 14 4.56 28.72 -13.63
C PHE A 14 4.19 30.17 -13.91
N GLY A 15 3.48 30.39 -15.02
CA GLY A 15 2.97 31.69 -15.42
C GLY A 15 2.10 32.44 -14.41
N ASP A 16 1.78 33.68 -14.74
CA ASP A 16 0.80 34.52 -14.05
C ASP A 16 -0.44 34.79 -14.92
N ASP A 17 -1.31 35.70 -14.49
CA ASP A 17 -2.53 36.07 -15.23
C ASP A 17 -2.32 37.21 -16.24
N ALA A 18 -1.12 37.78 -16.29
CA ALA A 18 -0.81 38.95 -17.09
C ALA A 18 -0.38 38.61 -18.51
N GLY A 19 -0.08 37.33 -18.83
CA GLY A 19 0.37 36.94 -20.17
C GLY A 19 0.28 35.45 -20.53
N PRO A 20 0.56 35.11 -21.80
CA PRO A 20 0.62 33.72 -22.26
C PRO A 20 1.94 33.05 -21.84
N ASP A 21 1.93 32.38 -20.69
CA ASP A 21 3.13 31.79 -20.09
C ASP A 21 3.27 30.27 -20.30
N VAL A 22 2.52 29.73 -21.26
CA VAL A 22 2.61 28.32 -21.68
C VAL A 22 3.13 28.29 -23.09
N LEU A 23 4.26 27.60 -23.30
CA LEU A 23 4.85 27.45 -24.63
C LEU A 23 4.06 26.41 -25.41
N ALA A 24 3.35 26.85 -26.45
CA ALA A 24 2.69 25.97 -27.38
C ALA A 24 3.62 25.66 -28.56
N LEU A 25 4.06 24.41 -28.65
CA LEU A 25 4.90 23.92 -29.75
C LEU A 25 3.97 23.33 -30.80
N ARG A 26 3.68 24.07 -31.88
CA ARG A 26 2.78 23.58 -32.96
C ARG A 26 3.58 23.08 -34.15
N THR A 27 3.15 21.97 -34.73
CA THR A 27 3.76 21.42 -35.95
C THR A 27 3.80 22.47 -37.07
N GLY A 28 4.98 22.64 -37.66
CA GLY A 28 5.23 23.62 -38.71
C GLY A 28 5.74 24.98 -38.22
N GLU A 29 5.73 25.25 -36.91
CA GLU A 29 6.35 26.44 -36.32
C GLU A 29 7.87 26.23 -36.10
N GLY A 30 8.61 27.34 -36.05
CA GLY A 30 10.04 27.33 -35.74
C GLY A 30 10.33 26.93 -34.28
N PRO A 31 11.60 26.69 -33.94
CA PRO A 31 11.97 26.41 -32.56
C PRO A 31 11.66 27.59 -31.65
N THR A 32 11.23 27.28 -30.42
CA THR A 32 11.08 28.27 -29.35
C THR A 32 12.34 28.26 -28.49
N GLU A 33 12.98 29.42 -28.33
CA GLU A 33 14.19 29.59 -27.53
C GLU A 33 13.85 30.00 -26.09
N ILE A 34 14.45 29.31 -25.12
CA ILE A 34 14.39 29.65 -23.70
C ILE A 34 15.81 30.00 -23.27
N SER A 35 16.05 31.26 -22.88
CA SER A 35 17.33 31.68 -22.33
C SER A 35 17.44 31.27 -20.86
N LEU A 36 18.59 30.73 -20.47
CA LEU A 36 18.90 30.38 -19.08
C LEU A 36 20.10 31.22 -18.62
N LEU A 37 20.15 31.51 -17.33
CA LEU A 37 21.42 31.92 -16.73
C LEU A 37 22.39 30.73 -16.84
N PRO A 38 23.68 30.95 -17.18
CA PRO A 38 24.67 29.88 -17.23
C PRO A 38 24.62 29.02 -15.98
N THR A 39 24.36 27.73 -16.15
CA THR A 39 24.17 26.80 -15.03
C THR A 39 24.69 25.40 -15.39
N LEU A 40 25.30 24.73 -14.43
CA LEU A 40 25.56 23.30 -14.53
C LEU A 40 24.30 22.54 -14.14
N ALA A 41 23.92 21.55 -14.95
CA ALA A 41 22.73 20.74 -14.71
C ALA A 41 22.96 19.31 -15.17
N SER A 42 22.69 18.34 -14.30
CA SER A 42 22.65 16.91 -14.64
C SER A 42 21.37 16.54 -15.37
N TYR A 43 20.26 17.20 -15.04
CA TYR A 43 18.96 17.01 -15.67
C TYR A 43 18.24 18.35 -15.86
N VAL A 44 17.45 18.40 -16.93
CA VAL A 44 16.45 19.44 -17.17
C VAL A 44 15.07 18.83 -17.02
N LEU A 45 14.27 19.34 -16.09
CA LEU A 45 12.93 18.83 -15.79
C LEU A 45 11.87 19.64 -16.50
N PHE A 46 10.99 18.97 -17.24
CA PHE A 46 9.91 19.57 -18.00
C PHE A 46 8.56 19.20 -17.42
N VAL A 47 7.69 20.19 -17.25
CA VAL A 47 6.25 19.98 -17.05
C VAL A 47 5.57 20.21 -18.38
N HIS A 48 5.12 19.13 -19.02
CA HIS A 48 4.62 19.21 -20.39
C HIS A 48 3.52 18.17 -20.68
N VAL A 49 2.82 18.37 -21.79
CA VAL A 49 1.77 17.46 -22.26
C VAL A 49 1.67 17.50 -23.78
N VAL A 50 1.36 16.36 -24.40
CA VAL A 50 1.08 16.28 -25.84
C VAL A 50 -0.43 16.29 -26.08
N THR A 51 -0.87 16.72 -27.25
CA THR A 51 -2.30 16.72 -27.61
C THR A 51 -2.96 15.36 -27.45
N ASP A 52 -4.21 15.31 -26.99
CA ASP A 52 -4.95 14.05 -26.91
C ASP A 52 -5.23 13.48 -28.30
N HIS A 53 -4.98 12.18 -28.48
CA HIS A 53 -5.43 11.46 -29.65
C HIS A 53 -6.82 10.87 -29.41
N ARG A 54 -7.72 11.09 -30.37
CA ARG A 54 -8.97 10.34 -30.42
C ARG A 54 -8.66 8.88 -30.79
N PRO A 55 -9.30 7.89 -30.14
CA PRO A 55 -9.13 6.50 -30.53
C PRO A 55 -9.50 6.30 -32.00
N VAL A 56 -8.65 5.60 -32.75
CA VAL A 56 -8.93 5.25 -34.14
C VAL A 56 -10.08 4.26 -34.15
N ARG A 57 -11.21 4.63 -34.77
CA ARG A 57 -12.37 3.76 -34.91
C ARG A 57 -12.17 2.86 -36.15
N PRO A 58 -12.41 1.54 -36.07
CA PRO A 58 -12.51 0.71 -37.25
C PRO A 58 -13.59 1.25 -38.19
N GLU A 59 -13.33 1.19 -39.49
CA GLU A 59 -14.29 1.62 -40.52
C GLU A 59 -15.61 0.82 -40.39
N GLY A 60 -16.75 1.50 -40.54
CA GLY A 60 -18.08 0.89 -40.44
C GLY A 60 -18.65 0.70 -39.03
N PHE A 61 -17.87 0.96 -37.97
CA PHE A 61 -18.40 0.96 -36.59
C PHE A 61 -18.91 2.35 -36.17
N GLY A 62 -20.13 2.41 -35.63
CA GLY A 62 -20.72 3.61 -35.04
C GLY A 62 -20.11 4.00 -33.69
N GLU A 63 -20.79 4.83 -32.89
CA GLU A 63 -20.41 5.01 -31.49
C GLU A 63 -20.58 3.69 -30.73
N ILE A 64 -19.47 3.08 -30.32
CA ILE A 64 -19.47 1.83 -29.55
C ILE A 64 -19.72 2.18 -28.09
N GLY A 65 -20.99 2.06 -27.66
CA GLY A 65 -21.42 2.24 -26.27
C GLY A 65 -21.32 3.69 -25.77
N PRO A 66 -21.77 3.98 -24.53
CA PRO A 66 -21.57 5.30 -23.95
C PRO A 66 -20.06 5.59 -23.98
N ALA A 67 -19.64 6.61 -24.72
CA ALA A 67 -18.26 6.92 -25.01
C ALA A 67 -17.51 7.22 -23.70
N ALA A 68 -17.01 6.19 -23.03
CA ALA A 68 -16.49 6.36 -21.67
C ALA A 68 -15.24 7.24 -21.69
N HIS A 69 -14.45 7.23 -22.76
CA HIS A 69 -13.22 8.00 -22.85
C HIS A 69 -12.97 8.50 -24.29
N SER A 70 -12.87 9.82 -24.47
CA SER A 70 -12.59 10.47 -25.76
C SER A 70 -11.16 10.30 -26.25
N ALA A 71 -10.26 9.77 -25.42
CA ALA A 71 -8.85 9.54 -25.69
C ALA A 71 -8.32 8.37 -24.84
N ASP A 72 -7.69 7.38 -25.44
CA ASP A 72 -7.14 6.22 -24.72
C ASP A 72 -5.68 6.44 -24.24
N GLY A 73 -4.90 7.21 -25.01
CA GLY A 73 -3.49 7.50 -24.74
C GLY A 73 -2.54 6.37 -25.14
N ASN A 74 -3.03 5.38 -25.89
CA ASN A 74 -2.24 4.22 -26.29
C ASN A 74 -1.19 4.44 -27.39
N PRO A 75 -1.33 5.41 -28.32
CA PRO A 75 -0.30 5.65 -29.33
C PRO A 75 1.09 5.87 -28.71
N LEU A 76 2.13 5.35 -29.38
CA LEU A 76 3.47 5.20 -28.82
C LEU A 76 4.54 5.56 -29.86
N GLY A 77 5.60 6.23 -29.42
CA GLY A 77 6.86 6.32 -30.15
C GLY A 77 6.95 7.39 -31.24
N SER A 78 5.87 8.11 -31.54
CA SER A 78 5.92 9.29 -32.40
C SER A 78 6.84 10.36 -31.81
N ARG A 79 7.57 11.06 -32.69
CA ARG A 79 8.44 12.18 -32.30
C ARG A 79 7.59 13.43 -32.14
N VAL A 80 7.27 13.78 -30.90
CA VAL A 80 6.44 14.95 -30.59
C VAL A 80 7.23 16.22 -30.82
N SER A 81 8.47 16.27 -30.34
CA SER A 81 9.35 17.43 -30.45
C SER A 81 10.81 16.99 -30.31
N THR A 82 11.75 17.88 -30.64
CA THR A 82 13.17 17.77 -30.25
C THR A 82 13.50 18.91 -29.31
N TYR A 83 14.06 18.58 -28.14
CA TYR A 83 14.54 19.56 -27.17
C TYR A 83 16.06 19.61 -27.27
N ALA A 84 16.60 20.74 -27.70
CA ALA A 84 18.03 20.96 -27.83
C ALA A 84 18.58 21.70 -26.61
N LEU A 85 19.64 21.17 -26.02
CA LEU A 85 20.41 21.78 -24.93
C LEU A 85 21.54 22.61 -25.53
N ARG A 86 21.58 23.92 -25.24
CA ARG A 86 22.60 24.85 -25.74
C ARG A 86 23.59 25.19 -24.65
N TYR A 87 24.89 25.05 -24.93
CA TYR A 87 25.95 25.27 -23.95
C TYR A 87 26.73 26.56 -24.21
N ALA A 88 27.47 27.02 -23.20
CA ALA A 88 28.27 28.25 -23.28
C ALA A 88 29.41 28.21 -24.32
N ASP A 89 29.83 27.01 -24.73
CA ASP A 89 30.85 26.77 -25.77
C ASP A 89 30.26 26.68 -27.18
N ASP A 90 29.01 27.14 -27.37
CA ASP A 90 28.21 27.08 -28.60
C ASP A 90 27.87 25.66 -29.09
N SER A 91 28.25 24.61 -28.34
CA SER A 91 27.81 23.25 -28.65
C SER A 91 26.31 23.07 -28.36
N VAL A 92 25.70 22.12 -29.05
CA VAL A 92 24.27 21.80 -28.93
C VAL A 92 24.07 20.29 -28.86
N ALA A 93 23.19 19.84 -27.96
CA ALA A 93 22.77 18.45 -27.89
C ALA A 93 21.27 18.30 -28.10
N ASP A 94 20.88 17.64 -29.20
CA ASP A 94 19.48 17.37 -29.55
C ASP A 94 18.98 16.10 -28.88
N VAL A 95 17.83 16.19 -28.19
CA VAL A 95 17.18 15.05 -27.54
C VAL A 95 15.74 14.92 -28.05
N PRO A 96 15.36 13.78 -28.67
CA PRO A 96 14.01 13.57 -29.15
C PRO A 96 13.05 13.31 -27.98
N VAL A 97 11.89 13.97 -28.02
CA VAL A 97 10.78 13.78 -27.08
C VAL A 97 9.75 12.86 -27.74
N LEU A 98 9.72 11.61 -27.28
CA LEU A 98 8.85 10.58 -27.84
C LEU A 98 7.56 10.44 -27.03
N ARG A 99 6.43 10.33 -27.72
CA ARG A 99 5.12 10.06 -27.11
C ARG A 99 5.15 8.77 -26.29
N ARG A 100 4.54 8.84 -25.11
CA ARG A 100 4.42 7.79 -24.09
C ARG A 100 5.77 7.29 -23.55
N PHE A 101 6.90 7.86 -23.98
CA PHE A 101 8.18 7.71 -23.31
C PHE A 101 8.48 8.95 -22.48
N ALA A 102 8.79 10.07 -23.13
CA ALA A 102 9.18 11.32 -22.49
C ALA A 102 7.99 12.22 -22.17
N ILE A 103 6.91 12.16 -22.96
CA ILE A 103 5.71 12.99 -22.79
C ILE A 103 4.47 12.14 -22.99
N GLN A 104 3.36 12.49 -22.34
CA GLN A 104 2.07 11.85 -22.61
C GLN A 104 0.96 12.90 -22.58
N GLN A 105 -0.21 12.52 -23.09
CA GLN A 105 -1.38 13.36 -23.20
C GLN A 105 -2.12 13.52 -21.87
N LYS A 106 -3.08 14.46 -21.81
CA LYS A 106 -3.78 14.81 -20.57
C LYS A 106 -4.66 13.68 -20.07
N HIS A 107 -5.41 13.08 -20.98
CA HIS A 107 -6.41 12.07 -20.67
C HIS A 107 -5.90 10.70 -21.08
N ILE A 108 -5.75 9.79 -20.12
CA ILE A 108 -5.28 8.43 -20.37
C ILE A 108 -6.16 7.41 -19.67
N VAL A 109 -6.22 6.20 -20.23
CA VAL A 109 -6.80 5.05 -19.54
C VAL A 109 -5.72 4.20 -18.86
N TRP A 110 -6.13 3.17 -18.12
CA TRP A 110 -5.20 2.20 -17.58
C TRP A 110 -4.30 1.63 -18.70
N SER A 111 -3.03 1.39 -18.39
CA SER A 111 -1.95 1.00 -19.30
C SER A 111 -1.34 2.11 -20.19
N ALA A 112 -1.97 3.28 -20.34
CA ALA A 112 -1.49 4.34 -21.23
C ALA A 112 -0.54 5.36 -20.57
N SER A 113 0.06 5.04 -19.42
CA SER A 113 1.05 5.92 -18.78
C SER A 113 2.35 6.07 -19.57
N ALA A 114 3.06 7.19 -19.39
CA ALA A 114 4.42 7.37 -19.91
C ALA A 114 5.45 6.49 -19.18
N PHE A 115 6.48 6.04 -19.91
CA PHE A 115 7.58 5.21 -19.38
C PHE A 115 8.65 6.02 -18.64
N GLY A 116 9.10 7.13 -19.23
CA GLY A 116 10.16 7.99 -18.69
C GLY A 116 9.64 9.20 -17.92
N ALA A 117 8.36 9.56 -18.11
CA ALA A 117 7.70 10.61 -17.35
C ALA A 117 6.76 10.06 -16.27
N VAL A 118 6.55 10.86 -15.24
CA VAL A 118 5.59 10.61 -14.16
C VAL A 118 4.53 11.71 -14.15
N PRO A 119 3.35 11.47 -13.57
CA PRO A 119 2.40 12.55 -13.33
C PRO A 119 3.01 13.64 -12.45
N LEU A 120 2.73 14.90 -12.76
CA LEU A 120 3.19 16.04 -11.98
C LEU A 120 2.75 15.92 -10.52
N ARG A 121 1.48 15.52 -10.31
CA ARG A 121 0.95 15.18 -8.99
C ARG A 121 1.72 13.99 -8.41
N GLY A 122 2.20 14.14 -7.18
CA GLY A 122 2.86 13.08 -6.40
C GLY A 122 1.95 11.88 -6.12
N PRO A 123 2.52 10.74 -5.69
CA PRO A 123 1.75 9.66 -5.08
C PRO A 123 0.99 10.18 -3.85
N ILE A 124 -0.14 9.55 -3.55
CA ILE A 124 -1.01 9.92 -2.43
C ILE A 124 -1.12 8.71 -1.51
N VAL A 125 -1.06 8.95 -0.21
CA VAL A 125 -1.36 7.94 0.80
C VAL A 125 -2.77 8.17 1.34
N HIS A 126 -3.47 7.07 1.64
CA HIS A 126 -4.81 7.09 2.19
C HIS A 126 -4.87 6.29 3.49
N ALA A 127 -5.63 6.82 4.45
CA ALA A 127 -6.12 6.03 5.58
C ALA A 127 -7.33 5.19 5.13
N SER A 128 -7.50 3.99 5.71
CA SER A 128 -8.68 3.14 5.49
C SER A 128 -9.95 3.80 6.05
N THR A 129 -11.12 3.23 5.73
CA THR A 129 -12.38 3.74 6.26
C THR A 129 -12.44 3.55 7.79
N GLY A 130 -11.98 2.42 8.28
CA GLY A 130 -11.90 2.04 9.68
C GLY A 130 -10.92 2.89 10.47
N GLU A 131 -9.76 3.22 9.88
CA GLU A 131 -8.80 4.15 10.47
C GLU A 131 -9.41 5.55 10.63
N ASN A 132 -10.06 6.06 9.57
CA ASN A 132 -10.77 7.34 9.65
C ASN A 132 -11.87 7.32 10.70
N PHE A 133 -12.67 6.25 10.76
CA PHE A 133 -13.72 6.08 11.76
C PHE A 133 -13.15 6.08 13.19
N ALA A 134 -12.07 5.35 13.45
CA ALA A 134 -11.41 5.31 14.75
C ALA A 134 -10.84 6.68 15.17
N LEU A 135 -10.44 7.50 14.19
CA LEU A 135 -9.99 8.88 14.40
C LEU A 135 -11.15 9.89 14.51
N GLY A 136 -12.41 9.46 14.32
CA GLY A 136 -13.58 10.34 14.32
C GLY A 136 -13.68 11.22 13.07
N ARG A 137 -13.13 10.77 11.95
CA ARG A 137 -13.06 11.50 10.67
C ARG A 137 -13.97 10.85 9.64
N ALA A 138 -14.51 11.66 8.74
CA ALA A 138 -15.13 11.13 7.53
C ALA A 138 -14.09 10.45 6.63
N ALA A 139 -14.49 9.41 5.89
CA ALA A 139 -13.64 8.78 4.90
C ALA A 139 -13.14 9.84 3.87
N GLY A 140 -11.84 9.84 3.59
CA GLY A 140 -11.23 10.82 2.68
C GLY A 140 -11.29 10.44 1.19
N THR A 141 -11.59 9.18 0.90
CA THR A 141 -11.61 8.62 -0.45
C THR A 141 -12.59 7.44 -0.50
N SER A 142 -12.76 6.85 -1.68
CA SER A 142 -13.56 5.63 -1.83
C SER A 142 -12.97 4.47 -1.02
N PHE A 143 -13.81 3.49 -0.68
CA PHE A 143 -13.37 2.30 0.05
C PHE A 143 -12.14 1.64 -0.59
N ILE A 144 -12.20 1.34 -1.89
CA ILE A 144 -11.12 0.66 -2.62
C ILE A 144 -9.80 1.44 -2.54
N ASN A 145 -9.86 2.77 -2.66
CA ASN A 145 -8.65 3.59 -2.58
C ASN A 145 -8.09 3.65 -1.15
N GLY A 146 -8.97 3.66 -0.13
CA GLY A 146 -8.58 3.52 1.27
C GLY A 146 -7.90 2.20 1.56
N GLU A 147 -8.45 1.10 1.03
CA GLU A 147 -7.87 -0.26 1.15
C GLU A 147 -6.56 -0.42 0.38
N ALA A 148 -6.45 0.21 -0.80
CA ALA A 148 -5.20 0.24 -1.56
C ALA A 148 -4.09 1.00 -0.82
N ARG A 149 -4.45 1.90 0.10
CA ARG A 149 -3.60 2.76 0.95
C ARG A 149 -2.66 3.71 0.21
N THR A 150 -2.39 3.50 -1.07
CA THR A 150 -1.52 4.35 -1.90
C THR A 150 -2.03 4.43 -3.33
N GLU A 151 -1.96 5.62 -3.92
CA GLU A 151 -2.22 5.87 -5.33
C GLU A 151 -0.97 6.45 -5.99
N SER A 152 -0.61 5.97 -7.19
CA SER A 152 0.58 6.45 -7.91
C SER A 152 0.41 7.82 -8.56
N GLY A 153 -0.83 8.33 -8.62
CA GLY A 153 -1.21 9.51 -9.38
C GLY A 153 -1.25 9.30 -10.90
N ARG A 154 -0.93 8.09 -11.41
CA ARG A 154 -0.86 7.79 -12.85
C ARG A 154 -2.20 7.68 -13.55
N MET A 155 -3.26 7.43 -12.80
CA MET A 155 -4.59 7.25 -13.35
C MET A 155 -5.54 8.02 -12.44
N ASP A 156 -6.07 9.12 -12.96
CA ASP A 156 -7.12 9.89 -12.34
C ASP A 156 -8.21 10.04 -13.41
N ARG A 157 -9.22 9.15 -13.36
CA ARG A 157 -10.26 9.06 -14.40
C ARG A 157 -11.04 10.37 -14.57
N GLU A 158 -10.92 11.28 -13.62
CA GLU A 158 -11.69 12.51 -13.54
C GLU A 158 -10.83 13.77 -13.66
N ARG A 159 -9.49 13.67 -13.80
CA ARG A 159 -8.60 14.84 -13.84
C ARG A 159 -7.59 14.81 -14.99
N GLU A 160 -7.27 16.00 -15.48
CA GLU A 160 -6.22 16.20 -16.48
C GLU A 160 -4.84 15.91 -15.88
N ASN A 161 -4.05 15.05 -16.52
CA ASN A 161 -2.66 14.82 -16.13
C ASN A 161 -1.71 15.77 -16.85
N LEU A 162 -0.78 16.34 -16.09
CA LEU A 162 0.44 16.93 -16.63
C LEU A 162 1.59 15.99 -16.32
N TRP A 163 2.57 15.95 -17.22
CA TRP A 163 3.67 15.00 -17.12
C TRP A 163 4.95 15.72 -16.77
N LEU A 164 5.65 15.17 -15.78
CA LEU A 164 6.96 15.58 -15.34
C LEU A 164 7.99 14.62 -15.93
N TYR A 165 8.88 15.14 -16.75
CA TYR A 165 9.95 14.40 -17.41
C TYR A 165 11.31 14.98 -17.02
N ALA A 166 12.25 14.10 -16.66
CA ALA A 166 13.63 14.49 -16.39
C ALA A 166 14.50 14.12 -17.59
N LEU A 167 14.83 15.11 -18.41
CA LEU A 167 15.69 14.95 -19.57
C LEU A 167 17.16 14.93 -19.10
N PRO A 168 17.91 13.85 -19.33
CA PRO A 168 19.33 13.79 -18.96
C PRO A 168 20.14 14.77 -19.80
N ASN A 169 20.98 15.57 -19.16
CA ASN A 169 21.97 16.37 -19.84
C ASN A 169 23.15 15.46 -20.25
N PRO A 170 23.46 15.31 -21.55
CA PRO A 170 24.60 14.49 -21.99
C PRO A 170 25.97 15.09 -21.64
N HIS A 171 26.03 16.39 -21.31
CA HIS A 171 27.24 17.10 -20.92
C HIS A 171 27.01 17.88 -19.61
N PRO A 172 26.84 17.20 -18.47
CA PRO A 172 26.59 17.83 -17.17
C PRO A 172 27.74 18.73 -16.70
N GLU A 173 28.95 18.53 -17.21
CA GLU A 173 30.14 19.32 -16.96
C GLU A 173 30.17 20.68 -17.70
N LYS A 174 29.30 20.86 -18.70
CA LYS A 174 29.21 22.09 -19.48
C LYS A 174 28.11 23.00 -18.97
N GLU A 175 28.38 24.30 -18.93
CA GLU A 175 27.36 25.29 -18.59
C GLU A 175 26.28 25.36 -19.66
N LEU A 176 25.05 25.08 -19.26
CA LEU A 176 23.85 25.23 -20.06
C LEU A 176 23.44 26.71 -20.06
N VAL A 177 23.23 27.29 -21.24
CA VAL A 177 22.87 28.70 -21.42
C VAL A 177 21.49 28.89 -22.05
N GLY A 178 20.89 27.83 -22.56
CA GLY A 178 19.54 27.89 -23.12
C GLY A 178 19.01 26.56 -23.61
N LEU A 179 17.73 26.59 -24.00
CA LEU A 179 17.01 25.47 -24.59
C LEU A 179 16.38 25.92 -25.90
N SER A 180 16.41 25.06 -26.92
CA SER A 180 15.69 25.26 -28.17
C SER A 180 14.68 24.14 -28.34
N LEU A 181 13.39 24.46 -28.28
CA LEU A 181 12.30 23.48 -28.33
C LEU A 181 11.67 23.49 -29.72
N ARG A 182 11.95 22.47 -30.53
CA ARG A 182 11.45 22.35 -31.90
C ARG A 182 10.25 21.39 -31.96
N PRO A 183 9.04 21.84 -32.38
CA PRO A 183 7.93 20.93 -32.64
C PRO A 183 8.25 20.00 -33.81
N GLU A 184 7.76 18.75 -33.74
CA GLU A 184 7.86 17.79 -34.84
C GLU A 184 6.48 17.28 -35.25
N GLN A 185 6.18 16.00 -35.02
CA GLN A 185 5.00 15.33 -35.60
C GLN A 185 3.69 15.68 -34.89
N GLU A 186 3.76 16.21 -33.67
CA GLU A 186 2.59 16.48 -32.84
C GLU A 186 2.74 17.80 -32.10
N ALA A 187 1.60 18.44 -31.81
CA ALA A 187 1.57 19.62 -30.97
C ALA A 187 1.71 19.26 -29.49
N SER A 188 2.45 20.08 -28.74
CA SER A 188 2.61 19.91 -27.30
C SER A 188 2.65 21.24 -26.57
N LEU A 189 2.44 21.20 -25.25
CA LEU A 189 2.51 22.36 -24.37
C LEU A 189 3.60 22.13 -23.33
N VAL A 190 4.44 23.13 -23.09
CA VAL A 190 5.41 23.17 -21.99
C VAL A 190 4.99 24.26 -21.01
N TYR A 191 4.74 23.86 -19.77
CA TYR A 191 4.19 24.71 -18.70
C TYR A 191 5.26 25.29 -17.78
N ALA A 192 6.34 24.54 -17.54
CA ALA A 192 7.45 24.98 -16.72
C ALA A 192 8.69 24.12 -16.98
N VAL A 193 9.86 24.69 -16.69
CA VAL A 193 11.15 24.01 -16.74
C VAL A 193 11.91 24.27 -15.45
N SER A 194 12.66 23.27 -14.98
CA SER A 194 13.59 23.40 -13.84
C SER A 194 14.89 22.68 -14.17
N THR A 195 15.96 22.99 -13.46
CA THR A 195 17.27 22.31 -13.63
C THR A 195 17.73 21.76 -12.29
N THR A 196 18.53 20.70 -12.32
CA THR A 196 19.08 20.09 -11.12
C THR A 196 20.48 19.54 -11.36
N GLN A 197 21.29 19.49 -10.30
CA GLN A 197 22.62 18.89 -10.29
C GLN A 197 22.66 17.53 -9.57
N LEU A 198 21.49 16.95 -9.26
CA LEU A 198 21.42 15.60 -8.68
C LEU A 198 22.20 14.60 -9.54
N SER A 199 22.99 13.74 -8.89
CA SER A 199 23.81 12.73 -9.57
C SER A 199 22.98 11.53 -10.02
N GLU A 200 21.92 11.20 -9.29
CA GLU A 200 20.96 10.17 -9.64
C GLU A 200 19.71 10.77 -10.33
N HIS A 201 18.94 9.90 -10.99
CA HIS A 201 17.78 10.34 -11.75
C HIS A 201 16.66 10.83 -10.82
N PRO A 202 16.21 12.10 -10.92
CA PRO A 202 15.37 12.75 -9.89
C PRO A 202 13.98 12.13 -9.71
N LEU A 203 13.47 11.44 -10.74
CA LEU A 203 12.14 10.80 -10.73
C LEU A 203 12.18 9.28 -10.50
N ARG A 204 13.36 8.67 -10.35
CA ARG A 204 13.50 7.23 -10.12
C ARG A 204 13.79 7.00 -8.64
N LEU A 205 12.72 6.90 -7.86
CA LEU A 205 12.82 6.71 -6.42
C LEU A 205 13.40 5.33 -6.09
N GLN A 206 14.12 5.25 -4.98
CA GLN A 206 14.51 3.97 -4.42
C GLN A 206 13.27 3.19 -3.94
N GLY A 207 13.39 1.86 -3.91
CA GLY A 207 12.37 0.99 -3.32
C GLY A 207 12.04 1.37 -1.87
N ARG A 208 10.94 0.82 -1.36
CA ARG A 208 10.46 1.12 0.01
C ARG A 208 11.54 0.86 1.06
N ARG A 209 11.82 1.87 1.88
CA ARG A 209 12.75 1.84 3.02
C ARG A 209 12.01 2.17 4.31
N LYS A 210 12.68 1.92 5.44
CA LYS A 210 12.20 2.27 6.77
C LYS A 210 13.32 2.95 7.56
N LEU A 211 12.97 3.88 8.42
CA LEU A 211 13.85 4.42 9.46
C LEU A 211 13.11 4.44 10.79
N ARG A 212 13.84 4.28 11.89
CA ARG A 212 13.37 4.56 13.25
C ARG A 212 13.74 5.99 13.58
N MET A 213 12.83 6.74 14.18
CA MET A 213 13.04 8.14 14.51
C MET A 213 12.43 8.48 15.87
N ARG A 214 13.21 9.14 16.72
CA ARG A 214 12.70 9.76 17.94
C ARG A 214 12.01 11.08 17.63
N LEU A 215 10.81 11.24 18.18
CA LEU A 215 10.00 12.43 18.07
C LEU A 215 10.62 13.56 18.90
N PRO A 216 10.82 14.75 18.32
CA PRO A 216 11.19 15.91 19.10
C PRO A 216 10.03 16.37 20.00
N PRO A 217 10.31 17.18 21.04
CA PRO A 217 9.26 17.77 21.87
C PRO A 217 8.23 18.54 21.02
N GLY A 218 6.95 18.43 21.40
CA GLY A 218 5.85 19.10 20.69
C GLY A 218 5.39 18.40 19.41
N VAL A 219 5.72 17.11 19.24
CA VAL A 219 5.12 16.24 18.23
C VAL A 219 4.36 15.13 18.93
N HIS A 220 3.09 14.95 18.56
CA HIS A 220 2.20 13.99 19.20
C HIS A 220 1.56 13.03 18.20
N LEU A 221 1.48 11.76 18.59
CA LEU A 221 0.81 10.73 17.80
C LEU A 221 -0.71 10.80 17.97
N ASN A 222 -1.42 10.47 16.90
CA ASN A 222 -2.88 10.36 16.92
C ASN A 222 -3.34 9.13 17.73
N LYS A 223 -4.66 8.88 17.84
CA LYS A 223 -5.22 7.75 18.60
C LYS A 223 -4.77 6.37 18.11
N LEU A 224 -4.34 6.27 16.84
CA LEU A 224 -3.79 5.04 16.27
C LEU A 224 -2.32 4.84 16.62
N GLY A 225 -1.66 5.84 17.23
CA GLY A 225 -0.23 5.85 17.47
C GLY A 225 0.55 6.21 16.20
N GLU A 226 0.05 7.12 15.38
CA GLU A 226 0.64 7.46 14.08
C GLU A 226 0.71 8.98 13.88
N LEU A 227 1.59 9.43 12.99
CA LEU A 227 1.47 10.74 12.36
C LEU A 227 0.67 10.59 11.07
N ASP A 228 -0.23 11.54 10.82
CA ASP A 228 -0.98 11.56 9.56
C ASP A 228 -0.03 11.88 8.39
N VAL A 229 -0.07 11.05 7.35
CA VAL A 229 0.77 11.17 6.13
C VAL A 229 -0.07 11.37 4.86
N ASP A 230 -1.40 11.41 5.01
CA ASP A 230 -2.33 11.69 3.93
C ASP A 230 -2.48 13.20 3.72
N HIS A 231 -3.41 13.61 2.84
CA HIS A 231 -3.70 15.01 2.55
C HIS A 231 -4.19 15.85 3.76
N ARG A 232 -4.48 15.23 4.90
CA ARG A 232 -4.90 15.92 6.14
C ARG A 232 -3.73 16.10 7.10
N GLY A 233 -2.65 15.35 6.90
CA GLY A 233 -1.41 15.48 7.63
C GLY A 233 -0.47 16.47 6.98
N GLU A 234 0.00 17.45 7.76
CA GLU A 234 1.05 18.39 7.33
C GLU A 234 2.29 18.33 8.22
N GLN A 235 2.31 17.41 9.20
CA GLN A 235 3.39 17.31 10.18
C GLN A 235 4.62 16.63 9.60
N ILE A 236 4.47 15.61 8.74
CA ILE A 236 5.61 14.86 8.19
C ILE A 236 5.50 14.72 6.67
N GLY A 237 6.61 14.93 5.97
CA GLY A 237 6.65 14.89 4.51
C GLY A 237 8.08 14.79 3.99
N MET A 238 8.25 14.61 2.67
CA MET A 238 9.56 14.51 2.04
C MET A 238 9.56 15.22 0.68
N ASP A 239 10.72 15.77 0.31
CA ASP A 239 10.97 16.12 -1.10
C ASP A 239 11.44 14.88 -1.86
N LEU A 240 11.40 14.94 -3.20
CA LEU A 240 11.90 13.89 -4.10
C LEU A 240 11.47 12.47 -3.70
N GLY A 241 10.25 12.32 -3.17
CA GLY A 241 9.82 11.09 -2.50
C GLY A 241 8.44 11.19 -1.88
N SER A 242 8.09 10.21 -1.05
CA SER A 242 6.84 10.17 -0.31
C SER A 242 7.00 9.37 0.98
N VAL A 243 6.40 9.88 2.07
CA VAL A 243 6.17 9.10 3.29
C VAL A 243 4.96 8.20 3.05
N ILE A 244 5.12 6.91 3.33
CA ILE A 244 4.11 5.87 3.12
C ILE A 244 3.34 5.58 4.43
N SER A 245 4.00 5.69 5.57
CA SER A 245 3.39 5.69 6.91
C SER A 245 4.40 6.13 7.97
N ALA A 246 3.91 6.65 9.09
CA ALA A 246 4.71 7.04 10.25
C ALA A 246 4.03 6.51 11.51
N ARG A 247 4.47 5.36 12.01
CA ARG A 247 3.77 4.58 13.06
C ARG A 247 4.63 4.43 14.30
N ALA A 248 4.05 4.45 15.48
CA ALA A 248 4.74 4.15 16.72
C ALA A 248 5.57 2.86 16.62
N VAL A 249 6.77 2.89 17.18
CA VAL A 249 7.54 1.68 17.42
C VAL A 249 6.74 0.76 18.35
N LEU A 250 6.80 -0.54 18.05
CA LEU A 250 6.30 -1.60 18.93
C LEU A 250 7.48 -2.29 19.61
N GLU A 251 7.58 -2.16 20.92
CA GLU A 251 8.69 -2.69 21.70
C GLU A 251 8.36 -4.05 22.30
N TYR A 252 9.08 -5.06 21.85
CA TYR A 252 8.92 -6.44 22.32
C TYR A 252 9.94 -6.76 23.40
N SER A 253 9.47 -7.22 24.57
CA SER A 253 10.33 -7.74 25.62
C SER A 253 10.96 -9.05 25.17
N ARG A 254 12.28 -9.06 24.98
CA ARG A 254 13.02 -10.27 24.57
C ARG A 254 12.87 -11.42 25.56
N THR A 255 12.87 -11.12 26.86
CA THR A 255 12.67 -12.12 27.92
C THR A 255 11.28 -12.72 27.83
N ASP A 256 10.26 -11.89 27.65
CA ASP A 256 8.89 -12.38 27.52
C ASP A 256 8.71 -13.17 26.22
N TRP A 257 9.29 -12.69 25.12
CA TRP A 257 9.24 -13.33 23.80
C TRP A 257 9.80 -14.76 23.81
N LEU A 258 10.87 -15.00 24.57
CA LEU A 258 11.48 -16.33 24.70
C LEU A 258 10.92 -17.14 25.88
N GLY A 259 10.13 -16.52 26.77
CA GLY A 259 9.53 -17.16 27.92
C GLY A 259 8.20 -17.88 27.61
N ASP A 260 7.50 -18.34 28.64
CA ASP A 260 6.28 -19.16 28.50
C ASP A 260 4.97 -18.37 28.57
N LYS A 261 5.01 -17.03 28.49
CA LYS A 261 3.80 -16.19 28.50
C LYS A 261 2.84 -16.60 27.35
N PRO A 262 1.56 -16.88 27.60
CA PRO A 262 0.63 -17.31 26.54
C PRO A 262 0.41 -16.26 25.44
N ASP A 263 0.40 -14.98 25.84
CA ASP A 263 0.25 -13.84 24.94
C ASP A 263 1.33 -12.81 25.27
N VAL A 264 2.14 -12.46 24.27
CA VAL A 264 3.21 -11.46 24.40
C VAL A 264 2.86 -10.26 23.54
N GLN A 265 2.31 -9.23 24.18
CA GLN A 265 1.99 -7.97 23.55
C GLN A 265 3.20 -7.02 23.62
N PRO A 266 3.49 -6.27 22.55
CA PRO A 266 4.49 -5.22 22.60
C PRO A 266 3.96 -4.02 23.39
N VAL A 267 4.87 -3.16 23.83
CA VAL A 267 4.54 -1.82 24.33
C VAL A 267 4.64 -0.85 23.17
N ARG A 268 3.61 -0.05 22.96
CA ARG A 268 3.64 1.03 21.97
C ARG A 268 4.47 2.19 22.52
N SER A 269 5.49 2.61 21.78
CA SER A 269 6.25 3.83 22.10
C SER A 269 5.40 5.08 21.85
N ASN A 270 5.59 6.11 22.67
CA ASN A 270 4.96 7.42 22.52
C ASN A 270 5.90 8.48 21.95
N ASP A 271 7.19 8.16 21.85
CA ASP A 271 8.29 9.07 21.52
C ASP A 271 9.16 8.58 20.37
N GLU A 272 8.90 7.38 19.83
CA GLU A 272 9.62 6.85 18.67
C GLU A 272 8.66 6.27 17.64
N ILE A 273 8.95 6.54 16.36
CA ILE A 273 8.19 6.05 15.23
C ILE A 273 9.07 5.33 14.21
N ILE A 274 8.45 4.44 13.46
CA ILE A 274 8.96 3.87 12.22
C ILE A 274 8.31 4.62 11.06
N VAL A 275 9.15 5.30 10.28
CA VAL A 275 8.76 5.97 9.04
C VAL A 275 9.06 5.05 7.88
N GLU A 276 8.02 4.62 7.16
CA GLU A 276 8.15 3.92 5.88
C GLU A 276 8.09 4.95 4.75
N TYR A 277 9.01 4.88 3.79
CA TYR A 277 9.11 5.87 2.71
C TYR A 277 9.68 5.29 1.42
N SER A 278 9.53 6.01 0.31
CA SER A 278 10.24 5.78 -0.95
C SER A 278 10.69 7.14 -1.48
N ALA A 279 11.99 7.29 -1.71
CA ALA A 279 12.58 8.59 -2.03
C ALA A 279 13.89 8.44 -2.83
N HIS A 280 14.33 9.55 -3.42
CA HIS A 280 15.68 9.73 -3.94
C HIS A 280 16.71 9.70 -2.79
N PRO A 281 17.97 9.25 -2.99
CA PRO A 281 18.99 9.27 -1.93
C PRO A 281 19.22 10.66 -1.32
N ASP A 282 19.17 11.69 -2.16
CA ASP A 282 19.41 13.10 -1.78
C ASP A 282 18.15 13.79 -1.23
N ALA A 283 17.07 13.04 -0.99
CA ALA A 283 15.86 13.60 -0.43
C ALA A 283 16.06 14.02 1.04
N ARG A 284 15.14 14.86 1.50
CA ARG A 284 15.03 15.35 2.86
C ARG A 284 13.70 14.92 3.47
N LEU A 285 13.77 14.46 4.71
CA LEU A 285 12.61 14.29 5.58
C LEU A 285 12.34 15.60 6.32
N TYR A 286 11.08 16.02 6.31
CA TYR A 286 10.59 17.20 7.00
C TYR A 286 9.63 16.77 8.09
N LEU A 287 9.83 17.31 9.29
CA LEU A 287 8.91 17.13 10.43
C LEU A 287 8.61 18.49 11.04
N ARG A 288 7.34 18.84 11.21
CA ARG A 288 6.87 20.09 11.81
C ARG A 288 6.21 19.80 13.16
N SER A 289 6.70 20.42 14.22
CA SER A 289 6.07 20.38 15.54
C SER A 289 4.86 21.30 15.63
N ASP A 290 4.10 21.15 16.71
CA ASP A 290 2.85 21.87 16.95
C ASP A 290 3.07 23.40 17.11
N ASP A 291 4.27 23.82 17.53
CA ASP A 291 4.69 25.21 17.60
C ASP A 291 5.15 25.79 16.24
N GLY A 292 5.12 24.99 15.18
CA GLY A 292 5.52 25.36 13.83
C GLY A 292 7.01 25.22 13.54
N ARG A 293 7.85 24.77 14.48
CA ARG A 293 9.27 24.52 14.22
C ARG A 293 9.43 23.38 13.21
N LEU A 294 10.24 23.63 12.18
CA LEU A 294 10.56 22.68 11.13
C LEU A 294 11.91 22.01 11.42
N TYR A 295 11.88 20.69 11.52
CA TYR A 295 13.04 19.82 11.57
C TYR A 295 13.28 19.22 10.18
N VAL A 296 14.54 19.13 9.79
CA VAL A 296 14.95 18.66 8.46
C VAL A 296 16.06 17.63 8.63
N GLN A 297 15.91 16.49 7.97
CA GLN A 297 16.89 15.42 7.96
C GLN A 297 17.24 15.06 6.52
N ASP A 298 18.49 15.31 6.12
CA ASP A 298 19.03 14.81 4.86
C ASP A 298 19.12 13.28 4.93
N LEU A 299 18.62 12.57 3.92
CA LEU A 299 18.69 11.11 3.92
C LEU A 299 20.11 10.60 3.72
N GLN A 300 20.95 11.30 2.94
CA GLN A 300 22.35 10.93 2.74
C GLN A 300 23.17 10.95 4.03
N SER A 301 22.79 11.77 5.02
CA SER A 301 23.53 11.85 6.28
C SER A 301 23.16 10.75 7.27
N LEU A 302 22.09 9.98 7.02
CA LEU A 302 21.70 8.85 7.87
C LEU A 302 22.74 7.71 7.85
N ASP A 303 23.53 7.61 6.78
CA ASP A 303 24.62 6.62 6.65
C ASP A 303 25.95 7.15 7.21
N ALA A 304 26.03 8.45 7.58
CA ALA A 304 27.25 9.08 8.07
C ALA A 304 27.27 9.09 9.62
N VAL A 305 28.30 8.46 10.21
CA VAL A 305 28.51 8.46 11.66
C VAL A 305 28.91 9.88 12.12
N GLY A 306 27.99 10.60 12.75
CA GLY A 306 28.25 11.87 13.41
C GLY A 306 27.23 12.95 13.05
N ASN A 307 26.11 13.00 13.79
CA ASN A 307 25.10 14.05 13.61
C ASN A 307 25.65 15.42 14.03
N ALA A 308 25.55 16.39 13.12
CA ALA A 308 25.76 17.80 13.44
C ALA A 308 24.61 18.31 14.34
N ALA A 309 24.96 18.95 15.45
CA ALA A 309 24.00 19.41 16.45
C ALA A 309 23.11 20.55 15.93
N GLY A 310 21.79 20.45 16.14
CA GLY A 310 20.89 21.61 16.28
C GLY A 310 19.54 21.56 15.55
N THR A 311 19.41 20.80 14.46
CA THR A 311 18.19 20.73 13.62
C THR A 311 17.92 19.36 13.01
N SER A 312 18.81 18.39 13.21
CA SER A 312 18.69 17.01 12.72
C SER A 312 17.71 16.20 13.57
N LEU A 313 16.97 15.32 12.92
CA LEU A 313 16.12 14.34 13.60
C LEU A 313 17.02 13.20 14.12
N ASP A 314 16.73 12.69 15.31
CA ASP A 314 17.39 11.47 15.81
C ASP A 314 16.77 10.27 15.08
N ALA A 315 17.34 9.95 13.92
CA ALA A 315 16.84 8.96 12.99
C ALA A 315 17.93 7.97 12.59
N VAL A 316 17.56 6.69 12.52
CA VAL A 316 18.46 5.58 12.16
C VAL A 316 17.78 4.71 11.10
N PRO A 317 18.46 4.39 9.98
CA PRO A 317 17.93 3.45 8.99
C PRO A 317 17.61 2.08 9.61
N ILE A 318 16.52 1.46 9.16
CA ILE A 318 16.21 0.07 9.49
C ILE A 318 16.65 -0.81 8.32
N GLU A 319 17.31 -1.93 8.65
CA GLU A 319 17.79 -2.89 7.65
C GLU A 319 16.66 -3.34 6.72
N GLN A 320 16.96 -3.41 5.43
CA GLN A 320 15.91 -3.64 4.44
C GLN A 320 15.56 -5.11 4.35
N ALA A 321 14.27 -5.39 4.41
CA ALA A 321 13.75 -6.72 4.19
C ALA A 321 13.80 -7.09 2.69
N ARG A 322 14.94 -7.63 2.23
CA ARG A 322 15.22 -7.95 0.83
C ARG A 322 15.58 -9.42 0.60
N ARG A 323 15.84 -10.20 1.65
CA ARG A 323 16.17 -11.62 1.50
C ARG A 323 14.87 -12.41 1.34
N PRO A 324 14.52 -12.94 0.16
CA PRO A 324 13.38 -13.84 0.05
C PRO A 324 13.70 -15.13 0.79
N VAL A 325 12.86 -15.49 1.76
CA VAL A 325 13.00 -16.71 2.56
C VAL A 325 11.71 -17.51 2.49
N LYS A 326 11.85 -18.80 2.18
CA LYS A 326 10.73 -19.75 2.21
C LYS A 326 10.52 -20.26 3.62
N ILE A 327 9.35 -19.99 4.19
CA ILE A 327 8.97 -20.48 5.51
C ILE A 327 8.11 -21.73 5.36
N ARG A 328 8.40 -22.77 6.14
CA ARG A 328 7.63 -24.01 6.21
C ARG A 328 7.27 -24.32 7.66
N ILE A 329 6.04 -24.77 7.87
CA ILE A 329 5.50 -25.11 9.17
C ILE A 329 5.00 -26.55 9.10
N VAL A 330 5.59 -27.43 9.90
CA VAL A 330 5.33 -28.87 9.87
C VAL A 330 5.01 -29.40 11.25
N GLU A 331 4.19 -30.44 11.34
CA GLU A 331 4.02 -31.19 12.59
C GLU A 331 5.27 -32.03 12.86
N LYS A 332 5.81 -31.92 14.08
CA LYS A 332 7.11 -32.50 14.46
C LYS A 332 7.22 -34.01 14.24
N VAL A 333 6.16 -34.77 14.49
CA VAL A 333 6.19 -36.24 14.42
C VAL A 333 5.96 -36.74 12.99
N SER A 334 4.96 -36.21 12.29
CA SER A 334 4.57 -36.68 10.96
C SER A 334 5.34 -36.02 9.83
N GLY A 335 5.94 -34.84 10.07
CA GLY A 335 6.55 -33.99 9.04
C GLY A 335 5.54 -33.36 8.07
N VAL A 336 4.24 -33.55 8.30
CA VAL A 336 3.18 -33.02 7.43
C VAL A 336 3.09 -31.51 7.60
N ARG A 337 2.91 -30.78 6.49
CA ARG A 337 2.66 -29.33 6.53
C ARG A 337 1.33 -29.03 7.18
N VAL A 338 1.31 -28.03 8.04
CA VAL A 338 0.11 -27.67 8.80
C VAL A 338 -0.12 -26.17 8.76
N ALA A 339 -1.37 -25.76 8.54
CA ALA A 339 -1.74 -24.36 8.59
C ALA A 339 -1.45 -23.75 9.97
N ALA A 340 -1.12 -22.48 10.03
CA ALA A 340 -0.85 -21.81 11.30
C ALA A 340 -1.05 -20.31 11.17
N ARG A 341 -1.20 -19.67 12.32
CA ARG A 341 -1.12 -18.22 12.44
C ARG A 341 0.35 -17.82 12.64
N LEU A 342 0.88 -16.98 11.76
CA LEU A 342 2.29 -16.56 11.71
C LEU A 342 2.42 -15.06 11.96
N HIS A 343 3.32 -14.70 12.87
CA HIS A 343 3.78 -13.34 13.07
C HIS A 343 5.31 -13.28 12.92
N LEU A 344 5.75 -12.22 12.25
CA LEU A 344 7.16 -11.92 12.00
C LEU A 344 7.40 -10.43 12.28
N HIS A 345 8.43 -10.11 13.05
CA HIS A 345 8.93 -8.74 13.15
C HIS A 345 10.46 -8.70 13.12
N GLY A 346 11.00 -7.57 12.65
CA GLY A 346 12.44 -7.33 12.64
C GLY A 346 12.92 -6.74 13.97
N ALA A 347 14.22 -6.46 14.07
CA ALA A 347 14.86 -6.02 15.31
C ALA A 347 14.29 -4.70 15.89
N GLN A 348 13.60 -3.90 15.08
CA GLN A 348 13.02 -2.62 15.49
C GLN A 348 11.51 -2.72 15.77
N GLY A 349 10.95 -3.93 15.79
CA GLY A 349 9.52 -4.17 16.04
C GLY A 349 8.64 -3.92 14.81
N GLU A 350 9.23 -3.69 13.65
CA GLU A 350 8.51 -3.53 12.40
C GLU A 350 7.94 -4.86 11.91
N TYR A 351 6.63 -4.88 11.64
CA TYR A 351 5.96 -6.06 11.08
C TYR A 351 6.53 -6.42 9.70
N LEU A 352 6.76 -7.72 9.50
CA LEU A 352 7.30 -8.32 8.29
C LEU A 352 6.25 -9.28 7.69
N PRO A 353 5.27 -8.78 6.91
CA PRO A 353 4.22 -9.63 6.35
C PRO A 353 4.78 -10.64 5.35
N PRO A 354 4.23 -11.86 5.28
CA PRO A 354 4.45 -12.74 4.13
C PRO A 354 3.93 -12.10 2.84
N LYS A 355 4.46 -12.54 1.69
CA LYS A 355 3.99 -12.07 0.37
C LYS A 355 2.51 -12.39 0.20
N GLY A 356 1.76 -11.41 -0.31
CA GLY A 356 0.29 -11.50 -0.46
C GLY A 356 -0.50 -10.94 0.73
N HIS A 357 0.17 -10.48 1.80
CA HIS A 357 -0.45 -9.90 2.99
C HIS A 357 -0.14 -8.41 3.12
N HIS A 358 -0.94 -7.69 3.91
CA HIS A 358 -0.82 -6.26 4.12
C HIS A 358 0.37 -5.92 5.03
N ARG A 359 1.06 -4.82 4.71
CA ARG A 359 2.09 -4.20 5.59
C ARG A 359 1.52 -3.60 6.88
N LYS A 360 0.21 -3.38 6.90
CA LYS A 360 -0.59 -2.90 8.01
C LYS A 360 -1.94 -3.60 7.91
N VAL A 361 -2.17 -4.56 8.80
CA VAL A 361 -3.42 -5.33 8.85
C VAL A 361 -4.60 -4.38 9.05
N ASN A 362 -5.65 -4.54 8.25
CA ASN A 362 -6.85 -3.73 8.39
C ASN A 362 -7.71 -4.27 9.52
N THR A 363 -7.98 -3.43 10.53
CA THR A 363 -8.77 -3.80 11.71
C THR A 363 -10.22 -3.30 11.64
N GLY A 364 -10.58 -2.57 10.59
CA GLY A 364 -11.95 -2.16 10.34
C GLY A 364 -12.84 -3.34 9.97
N ARG A 365 -14.14 -3.22 10.26
CA ARG A 365 -15.13 -4.23 9.82
C ARG A 365 -15.18 -4.26 8.29
N PHE A 366 -15.12 -5.45 7.71
CA PHE A 366 -15.14 -5.68 6.26
C PHE A 366 -13.96 -5.06 5.50
N GLU A 367 -12.82 -4.85 6.15
CA GLU A 367 -11.62 -4.30 5.50
C GLU A 367 -10.51 -5.35 5.28
N ASN A 368 -10.61 -6.50 5.93
CA ASN A 368 -9.61 -7.56 5.81
C ASN A 368 -10.12 -8.69 4.92
N PHE A 369 -9.48 -8.83 3.76
CA PHE A 369 -9.76 -9.88 2.78
C PHE A 369 -8.57 -10.81 2.54
N ALA A 370 -7.47 -10.65 3.30
CA ALA A 370 -6.20 -11.31 3.04
C ALA A 370 -5.89 -12.48 3.99
N GLY A 371 -6.85 -12.90 4.84
CA GLY A 371 -6.61 -13.96 5.83
C GLY A 371 -5.59 -13.52 6.88
N GLU A 372 -5.86 -12.39 7.52
CA GLU A 372 -4.98 -11.79 8.53
C GLU A 372 -5.70 -11.61 9.86
N LEU A 373 -4.94 -11.38 10.94
CA LEU A 373 -5.50 -11.11 12.25
C LEU A 373 -4.67 -10.03 12.95
N ALA A 374 -5.35 -9.10 13.62
CA ALA A 374 -4.73 -8.27 14.65
C ALA A 374 -5.20 -8.74 16.03
N ASN A 375 -4.27 -9.20 16.88
CA ASN A 375 -4.54 -9.51 18.28
C ASN A 375 -3.81 -8.49 19.15
N GLY A 376 -4.55 -7.52 19.69
CA GLY A 376 -3.96 -6.36 20.33
C GLY A 376 -3.11 -5.56 19.35
N LEU A 377 -1.82 -5.44 19.62
CA LEU A 377 -0.86 -4.76 18.74
C LEU A 377 -0.13 -5.72 17.78
N ASN A 378 -0.24 -7.03 18.00
CA ASN A 378 0.37 -8.03 17.13
C ASN A 378 -0.43 -8.21 15.86
N GLN A 379 0.28 -8.24 14.73
CA GLN A 379 -0.27 -8.47 13.40
C GLN A 379 0.15 -9.85 12.91
N TYR A 380 -0.78 -10.64 12.40
CA TYR A 380 -0.55 -12.00 11.96
C TYR A 380 -1.12 -12.23 10.56
N ALA A 381 -0.54 -13.20 9.87
CA ALA A 381 -1.07 -13.81 8.67
C ALA A 381 -1.42 -15.28 8.93
N TYR A 382 -2.53 -15.76 8.38
CA TYR A 382 -2.81 -17.19 8.30
C TYR A 382 -2.13 -17.77 7.07
N VAL A 383 -1.36 -18.83 7.25
CA VAL A 383 -0.62 -19.50 6.16
C VAL A 383 -0.94 -20.98 6.14
N ASP A 384 -1.09 -21.57 4.96
CA ASP A 384 -1.36 -23.00 4.78
C ASP A 384 -0.05 -23.83 4.81
N GLY A 385 0.68 -23.74 5.93
CA GLY A 385 1.90 -24.48 6.20
C GLY A 385 3.14 -24.06 5.40
N SER A 386 3.01 -23.11 4.47
CA SER A 386 4.15 -22.46 3.84
C SER A 386 3.83 -21.08 3.29
N CYS A 387 4.81 -20.19 3.30
CA CYS A 387 4.75 -18.88 2.66
C CYS A 387 6.16 -18.40 2.28
N ASP A 388 6.23 -17.36 1.47
CA ASP A 388 7.48 -16.63 1.19
C ASP A 388 7.40 -15.26 1.87
N ALA A 389 8.47 -14.85 2.55
CA ALA A 389 8.59 -13.51 3.15
C ALA A 389 9.94 -12.91 2.77
N ASP A 390 9.96 -11.61 2.50
CA ASP A 390 11.24 -10.89 2.39
C ASP A 390 11.66 -10.47 3.80
N LEU A 391 12.85 -10.89 4.24
CA LEU A 391 13.38 -10.68 5.59
C LEU A 391 14.67 -9.83 5.56
N PRO A 392 14.95 -9.04 6.62
CA PRO A 392 16.23 -8.35 6.75
C PRO A 392 17.34 -9.32 7.11
N ILE A 393 18.59 -8.95 6.82
CA ILE A 393 19.76 -9.64 7.40
C ILE A 393 19.84 -9.27 8.88
N GLY A 394 20.05 -10.26 9.74
CA GLY A 394 20.04 -10.08 11.19
C GLY A 394 18.92 -10.84 11.91
N PRO A 395 18.63 -10.48 13.17
CA PRO A 395 17.65 -11.19 13.97
C PRO A 395 16.22 -10.89 13.53
N VAL A 396 15.45 -11.95 13.30
CA VAL A 396 14.01 -11.91 13.02
C VAL A 396 13.27 -12.67 14.12
N TYR A 397 12.23 -12.05 14.65
CA TYR A 397 11.39 -12.61 15.69
C TYR A 397 10.20 -13.31 15.05
N VAL A 398 9.98 -14.56 15.43
CA VAL A 398 8.97 -15.44 14.84
C VAL A 398 8.06 -15.92 15.94
N GLU A 399 6.75 -15.80 15.70
CA GLU A 399 5.71 -16.43 16.51
C GLU A 399 4.78 -17.24 15.60
N ILE A 400 4.56 -18.51 15.96
CA ILE A 400 3.66 -19.41 15.26
C ILE A 400 2.70 -20.04 16.27
N ASN A 401 1.40 -19.88 16.02
CA ASN A 401 0.34 -20.48 16.82
C ASN A 401 -0.50 -21.44 15.96
N ARG A 402 -0.95 -22.54 16.58
CA ARG A 402 -1.88 -23.50 15.96
C ARG A 402 -2.89 -24.06 16.96
N GLY A 403 -3.95 -23.31 17.22
CA GLY A 403 -4.99 -23.70 18.18
C GLY A 403 -4.45 -24.01 19.59
N PHE A 404 -5.24 -24.73 20.38
CA PHE A 404 -4.92 -25.03 21.78
C PHE A 404 -4.16 -26.35 22.00
N GLU A 405 -4.16 -27.25 21.02
CA GLU A 405 -3.51 -28.57 21.16
C GLU A 405 -1.99 -28.54 20.89
N VAL A 406 -1.49 -27.45 20.31
CA VAL A 406 -0.11 -27.29 19.88
C VAL A 406 0.56 -26.22 20.73
N ARG A 407 1.79 -26.51 21.19
CA ARG A 407 2.58 -25.50 21.89
C ARG A 407 2.99 -24.38 20.91
N PRO A 408 2.72 -23.10 21.20
CA PRO A 408 3.19 -22.00 20.38
C PRO A 408 4.71 -22.01 20.23
N VAL A 409 5.20 -21.66 19.05
CA VAL A 409 6.63 -21.48 18.79
C VAL A 409 6.92 -19.99 18.80
N ARG A 410 7.75 -19.55 19.76
CA ARG A 410 8.38 -18.22 19.73
C ARG A 410 9.90 -18.37 19.68
N ARG A 411 10.52 -17.75 18.67
CA ARG A 411 11.96 -17.84 18.38
C ARG A 411 12.50 -16.51 17.90
N ILE A 412 13.81 -16.36 18.01
CA ILE A 412 14.60 -15.35 17.31
C ILE A 412 15.52 -16.15 16.39
N VAL A 413 15.41 -15.91 15.09
CA VAL A 413 16.22 -16.58 14.07
C VAL A 413 17.18 -15.57 13.47
N GLU A 414 18.43 -15.99 13.25
CA GLU A 414 19.42 -15.16 12.56
C GLU A 414 19.31 -15.40 11.05
N VAL A 415 18.94 -14.36 10.30
CA VAL A 415 18.85 -14.40 8.84
C VAL A 415 20.15 -13.90 8.23
N THR A 416 20.74 -14.68 7.35
CA THR A 416 21.98 -14.37 6.65
C THR A 416 21.74 -14.32 5.14
N THR A 417 22.77 -13.95 4.36
CA THR A 417 22.71 -13.98 2.89
C THR A 417 22.40 -15.39 2.36
N ASP A 418 22.81 -16.42 3.10
CA ASP A 418 22.69 -17.82 2.69
C ASP A 418 21.36 -18.46 3.15
N THR A 419 20.56 -17.74 3.95
CA THR A 419 19.27 -18.24 4.44
C THR A 419 18.23 -18.27 3.31
N GLU A 420 18.03 -19.44 2.69
CA GLU A 420 17.01 -19.64 1.67
C GLU A 420 15.65 -20.08 2.23
N SER A 421 15.66 -20.81 3.34
CA SER A 421 14.44 -21.34 3.95
C SER A 421 14.55 -21.49 5.46
N LEU A 422 13.40 -21.44 6.12
CA LEU A 422 13.25 -21.70 7.55
C LEU A 422 12.13 -22.73 7.73
N THR A 423 12.41 -23.79 8.47
CA THR A 423 11.40 -24.81 8.81
C THR A 423 11.15 -24.80 10.31
N PHE A 424 9.89 -24.70 10.69
CA PHE A 424 9.44 -24.71 12.08
C PHE A 424 8.62 -25.95 12.35
N GLU A 425 9.04 -26.70 13.36
CA GLU A 425 8.34 -27.90 13.82
C GLU A 425 7.41 -27.56 14.96
N LEU A 426 6.14 -27.91 14.80
CA LEU A 426 5.10 -27.71 15.79
C LEU A 426 4.90 -28.99 16.61
N ASP A 427 4.96 -28.84 17.93
CA ASP A 427 4.82 -29.95 18.88
C ASP A 427 3.38 -30.01 19.41
N ARG A 428 2.69 -31.09 19.10
CA ARG A 428 1.34 -31.38 19.59
C ARG A 428 1.44 -31.93 21.01
N VAL A 429 1.03 -31.11 21.97
CA VAL A 429 1.14 -31.41 23.41
C VAL A 429 -0.16 -31.95 24.01
N LEU A 430 -1.29 -31.71 23.34
CA LEU A 430 -2.58 -32.34 23.65
C LEU A 430 -3.06 -33.16 22.44
N ARG A 431 -3.73 -34.27 22.70
CA ARG A 431 -4.15 -35.25 21.68
C ARG A 431 -5.65 -35.50 21.78
N TRP A 432 -6.45 -34.44 21.85
CA TRP A 432 -7.89 -34.56 22.04
C TRP A 432 -8.56 -35.14 20.81
N ARG A 433 -8.12 -34.72 19.62
CA ARG A 433 -8.60 -35.27 18.36
C ARG A 433 -8.41 -36.79 18.25
N GLU A 434 -7.23 -37.30 18.65
CA GLU A 434 -6.89 -38.73 18.67
C GLU A 434 -7.73 -39.51 19.70
N GLN A 435 -8.26 -38.83 20.72
CA GLN A 435 -9.14 -39.39 21.73
C GLN A 435 -10.63 -39.29 21.36
N GLY A 436 -10.94 -38.85 20.14
CA GLY A 436 -12.31 -38.78 19.61
C GLY A 436 -13.03 -37.45 19.85
N TRP A 437 -12.36 -36.44 20.40
CA TRP A 437 -12.93 -35.09 20.49
C TRP A 437 -12.88 -34.38 19.13
N VAL A 438 -13.82 -33.46 18.91
CA VAL A 438 -13.89 -32.61 17.71
C VAL A 438 -14.12 -31.18 18.17
N SER A 439 -13.21 -30.27 17.84
CA SER A 439 -13.40 -28.85 18.11
C SER A 439 -14.36 -28.25 17.10
N SER A 440 -15.27 -27.40 17.56
CA SER A 440 -16.20 -26.71 16.68
C SER A 440 -16.45 -25.29 17.14
N ASP A 441 -16.50 -24.37 16.18
CA ASP A 441 -17.04 -23.03 16.39
C ASP A 441 -18.42 -22.96 15.75
N THR A 442 -19.41 -22.57 16.56
CA THR A 442 -20.82 -22.49 16.16
C THR A 442 -21.23 -21.07 15.72
N HIS A 443 -20.31 -20.10 15.77
CA HIS A 443 -20.63 -18.69 15.57
C HIS A 443 -19.50 -17.92 14.86
N VAL A 444 -19.33 -18.16 13.57
CA VAL A 444 -18.36 -17.44 12.71
C VAL A 444 -19.08 -16.57 11.68
N HIS A 445 -18.53 -15.39 11.39
CA HIS A 445 -19.07 -14.43 10.41
C HIS A 445 -17.97 -13.76 9.59
N PHE A 446 -18.37 -13.14 8.47
CA PHE A 446 -17.57 -12.18 7.69
C PHE A 446 -16.35 -12.74 6.95
N LEU A 447 -16.22 -14.07 6.89
CA LEU A 447 -15.18 -14.75 6.12
C LEU A 447 -15.77 -15.30 4.83
N SER A 448 -14.95 -15.42 3.78
CA SER A 448 -15.28 -16.34 2.70
C SER A 448 -15.22 -17.79 3.23
N PRO A 449 -16.00 -18.73 2.68
CA PRO A 449 -15.93 -20.12 3.12
C PRO A 449 -14.52 -20.76 3.01
N GLN A 450 -13.70 -20.31 2.05
CA GLN A 450 -12.31 -20.77 1.89
C GLN A 450 -11.38 -20.17 2.95
N THR A 451 -11.56 -18.89 3.26
CA THR A 451 -10.81 -18.24 4.37
C THR A 451 -11.18 -18.88 5.70
N ALA A 452 -12.46 -19.17 5.94
CA ALA A 452 -12.91 -19.87 7.14
C ALA A 452 -12.27 -21.27 7.28
N LEU A 453 -12.03 -21.98 6.16
CA LEU A 453 -11.34 -23.27 6.19
C LEU A 453 -9.87 -23.10 6.58
N LEU A 454 -9.19 -22.11 5.99
CA LEU A 454 -7.79 -21.80 6.32
C LEU A 454 -7.64 -21.43 7.80
N GLU A 455 -8.49 -20.52 8.30
CA GLU A 455 -8.46 -20.10 9.70
C GLU A 455 -8.82 -21.25 10.65
N GLY A 456 -9.84 -22.06 10.33
CA GLY A 456 -10.18 -23.25 11.11
C GLY A 456 -9.03 -24.26 11.17
N LYS A 457 -8.36 -24.52 10.04
CA LYS A 457 -7.15 -25.34 10.01
C LYS A 457 -6.04 -24.75 10.88
N ALA A 458 -5.81 -23.44 10.80
CA ALA A 458 -4.74 -22.76 11.54
C ALA A 458 -5.03 -22.70 13.04
N GLU A 459 -6.27 -22.47 13.45
CA GLU A 459 -6.68 -22.37 14.85
C GLU A 459 -7.08 -23.72 15.46
N GLY A 460 -6.92 -24.83 14.71
CA GLY A 460 -7.26 -26.16 15.20
C GLY A 460 -8.74 -26.36 15.50
N VAL A 461 -9.62 -25.67 14.77
CA VAL A 461 -11.08 -25.78 14.82
C VAL A 461 -11.56 -26.71 13.71
N ASN A 462 -11.90 -27.95 14.05
CA ASN A 462 -12.26 -28.99 13.08
C ASN A 462 -13.55 -28.69 12.32
N VAL A 463 -14.56 -28.10 12.97
CA VAL A 463 -15.84 -27.78 12.34
C VAL A 463 -16.19 -26.31 12.55
N VAL A 464 -16.11 -25.53 11.48
CA VAL A 464 -16.48 -24.12 11.47
C VAL A 464 -17.87 -23.96 10.88
N ASN A 465 -18.78 -23.39 11.68
CA ASN A 465 -20.09 -22.99 11.21
C ASN A 465 -20.08 -21.50 10.85
N LEU A 466 -19.96 -21.22 9.56
CA LEU A 466 -20.01 -19.87 9.02
C LEU A 466 -21.49 -19.47 8.86
N LEU A 467 -21.91 -18.40 9.50
CA LEU A 467 -23.33 -18.05 9.57
C LEU A 467 -23.68 -16.96 8.57
N ALA A 468 -24.62 -17.25 7.69
CA ALA A 468 -25.29 -16.23 6.91
C ALA A 468 -26.22 -15.43 7.83
N ALA A 469 -26.13 -14.10 7.77
CA ALA A 469 -26.78 -13.25 8.76
C ALA A 469 -27.20 -11.89 8.18
N GLN A 470 -28.13 -11.25 8.89
CA GLN A 470 -28.68 -9.95 8.56
C GLN A 470 -28.46 -8.95 9.71
N TRP A 471 -27.98 -7.75 9.37
CA TRP A 471 -27.92 -6.57 10.25
C TRP A 471 -28.54 -5.39 9.51
N GLY A 472 -29.85 -5.21 9.65
CA GLY A 472 -30.54 -4.17 8.90
C GLY A 472 -30.63 -4.53 7.43
N GLU A 473 -30.05 -3.68 6.58
CA GLU A 473 -29.91 -3.93 5.13
C GLU A 473 -28.59 -4.62 4.75
N LEU A 474 -27.70 -4.86 5.72
CA LEU A 474 -26.47 -5.63 5.51
C LEU A 474 -26.77 -7.13 5.58
N PHE A 475 -26.44 -7.84 4.52
CA PHE A 475 -26.48 -9.31 4.46
C PHE A 475 -25.07 -9.85 4.27
N THR A 476 -24.70 -10.86 5.04
CA THR A 476 -23.39 -11.52 4.95
C THR A 476 -23.57 -13.00 4.68
N ASN A 477 -22.70 -13.56 3.83
CA ASN A 477 -22.65 -14.99 3.49
C ASN A 477 -23.96 -15.62 2.97
N VAL A 478 -25.02 -14.84 2.71
CA VAL A 478 -26.30 -15.34 2.16
C VAL A 478 -26.09 -15.99 0.80
N ALA A 479 -25.20 -15.43 -0.04
CA ALA A 479 -24.85 -16.00 -1.33
C ALA A 479 -23.93 -17.24 -1.23
N ASP A 480 -23.33 -17.50 -0.06
CA ASP A 480 -22.51 -18.68 0.18
C ASP A 480 -23.34 -19.87 0.69
N PHE A 481 -24.57 -19.64 1.17
CA PHE A 481 -25.45 -20.70 1.63
C PHE A 481 -26.09 -21.44 0.47
N ASP A 482 -25.93 -22.76 0.42
CA ASP A 482 -26.53 -23.63 -0.59
C ASP A 482 -27.30 -24.82 -0.01
N GLY A 483 -27.37 -24.92 1.33
CA GLY A 483 -28.03 -26.02 2.02
C GLY A 483 -27.42 -27.40 1.76
N ARG A 484 -26.26 -27.53 1.10
CA ARG A 484 -25.69 -28.86 0.75
C ARG A 484 -24.17 -29.01 0.88
N THR A 485 -23.39 -28.00 0.50
CA THR A 485 -21.93 -28.08 0.48
C THR A 485 -21.31 -27.99 1.87
N THR A 486 -20.44 -28.96 2.18
CA THR A 486 -19.52 -28.88 3.32
C THR A 486 -18.11 -28.84 2.78
N ILE A 487 -17.47 -27.67 2.85
CA ILE A 487 -16.12 -27.47 2.33
C ILE A 487 -15.14 -28.23 3.22
N GLY A 488 -14.14 -28.86 2.59
CA GLY A 488 -13.17 -29.71 3.28
C GLY A 488 -13.62 -31.16 3.46
N ALA A 489 -14.88 -31.48 3.19
CA ALA A 489 -15.35 -32.87 3.17
C ALA A 489 -14.85 -33.62 1.93
N LYS A 490 -14.71 -34.96 2.05
CA LYS A 490 -14.17 -35.83 0.98
C LYS A 490 -14.97 -35.79 -0.32
N ASN A 491 -16.29 -35.71 -0.22
CA ASN A 491 -17.21 -35.57 -1.35
C ASN A 491 -17.13 -34.19 -2.03
N PHE A 492 -16.45 -33.22 -1.42
CA PHE A 492 -16.19 -31.89 -1.96
C PHE A 492 -14.68 -31.60 -2.11
N GLY A 493 -13.86 -32.64 -2.27
CA GLY A 493 -12.44 -32.53 -2.61
C GLY A 493 -11.48 -32.26 -1.46
N GLY A 494 -11.95 -32.30 -0.20
CA GLY A 494 -11.08 -32.23 0.98
C GLY A 494 -10.70 -33.59 1.56
N ASP A 495 -9.99 -33.58 2.69
CA ASP A 495 -9.57 -34.80 3.42
C ASP A 495 -10.58 -35.25 4.49
N GLY A 496 -11.52 -34.38 4.85
CA GLY A 496 -12.55 -34.60 5.87
C GLY A 496 -12.14 -34.25 7.30
N GLU A 497 -10.95 -33.70 7.54
CA GLU A 497 -10.48 -33.40 8.91
C GLU A 497 -10.89 -32.00 9.39
N PHE A 498 -10.90 -31.02 8.48
CA PHE A 498 -11.37 -29.66 8.75
C PHE A 498 -12.53 -29.35 7.81
N LEU A 499 -13.64 -28.91 8.39
CA LEU A 499 -14.93 -28.75 7.70
C LEU A 499 -15.45 -27.34 7.92
N VAL A 500 -15.96 -26.73 6.84
CA VAL A 500 -16.73 -25.49 6.91
C VAL A 500 -18.12 -25.76 6.35
N ARG A 501 -19.13 -25.37 7.13
CA ARG A 501 -20.53 -25.45 6.72
C ARG A 501 -21.17 -24.08 6.89
N VAL A 502 -21.80 -23.59 5.81
CA VAL A 502 -22.58 -22.36 5.88
C VAL A 502 -23.95 -22.66 6.47
N GLY A 503 -24.24 -22.09 7.63
CA GLY A 503 -25.54 -22.11 8.31
C GLY A 503 -26.18 -20.72 8.29
N THR A 504 -27.17 -20.49 9.15
CA THR A 504 -27.79 -19.16 9.32
C THR A 504 -27.78 -18.71 10.78
N GLU A 505 -27.68 -17.41 11.00
CA GLU A 505 -27.99 -16.78 12.28
C GLU A 505 -29.32 -16.03 12.17
N ASN A 506 -30.35 -16.53 12.85
CA ASN A 506 -31.65 -15.87 12.95
C ASN A 506 -31.66 -14.99 14.20
N ARG A 507 -31.97 -13.69 14.05
CA ARG A 507 -31.78 -12.70 15.12
C ARG A 507 -33.06 -11.94 15.47
N MET A 508 -33.30 -11.77 16.76
CA MET A 508 -34.44 -11.05 17.31
C MET A 508 -34.01 -10.33 18.60
N GLN A 509 -34.38 -9.05 18.78
CA GLN A 509 -33.90 -8.24 19.91
C GLN A 509 -34.24 -8.80 21.30
N VAL A 510 -35.40 -9.44 21.45
CA VAL A 510 -35.88 -10.04 22.72
C VAL A 510 -35.39 -11.48 22.89
N LEU A 511 -35.43 -12.29 21.83
CA LEU A 511 -35.10 -13.72 21.90
C LEU A 511 -33.60 -14.02 21.69
N GLY A 512 -32.81 -13.02 21.32
CA GLY A 512 -31.39 -13.17 21.04
C GLY A 512 -31.12 -13.74 19.65
N HIS A 513 -30.12 -14.60 19.56
CA HIS A 513 -29.64 -15.17 18.30
C HIS A 513 -29.81 -16.69 18.32
N ILE A 514 -30.30 -17.25 17.22
CA ILE A 514 -30.42 -18.70 16.99
C ILE A 514 -29.54 -19.07 15.81
N SER A 515 -28.52 -19.88 16.04
CA SER A 515 -27.68 -20.43 14.97
C SER A 515 -28.27 -21.75 14.46
N LEU A 516 -28.70 -21.77 13.21
CA LEU A 516 -29.17 -22.98 12.53
C LEU A 516 -27.99 -23.58 11.77
N LEU A 517 -27.45 -24.66 12.32
CA LEU A 517 -26.20 -25.28 11.88
C LEU A 517 -26.48 -26.49 10.99
N GLY A 518 -25.74 -26.62 9.89
CA GLY A 518 -25.67 -27.86 9.11
C GLY A 518 -26.96 -28.34 8.44
N TYR A 519 -28.03 -27.57 8.45
CA TYR A 519 -29.31 -27.99 7.87
C TYR A 519 -29.28 -28.04 6.34
N GLU A 520 -30.21 -28.80 5.77
CA GLU A 520 -30.36 -28.98 4.33
C GLU A 520 -31.57 -28.22 3.78
N GLY A 521 -31.53 -27.86 2.50
CA GLY A 521 -32.63 -27.20 1.80
C GLY A 521 -32.46 -25.68 1.70
N GLU A 522 -33.58 -24.97 1.63
CA GLU A 522 -33.61 -23.52 1.38
C GLU A 522 -33.34 -22.69 2.65
N ILE A 523 -32.89 -21.45 2.47
CA ILE A 523 -32.69 -20.50 3.59
C ILE A 523 -34.01 -20.28 4.35
N ILE A 524 -33.97 -20.44 5.68
CA ILE A 524 -35.12 -20.19 6.55
C ILE A 524 -35.22 -18.69 6.84
N ASN A 525 -36.18 -18.04 6.20
CA ASN A 525 -36.45 -16.61 6.32
C ASN A 525 -37.59 -16.30 7.32
N PRO A 526 -37.57 -15.12 7.97
CA PRO A 526 -36.54 -14.07 7.87
C PRO A 526 -35.29 -14.37 8.71
N LEU A 527 -34.11 -13.94 8.23
CA LEU A 527 -32.85 -14.00 9.00
C LEU A 527 -32.81 -13.04 10.19
N SER A 528 -33.61 -11.98 10.17
CA SER A 528 -33.76 -11.09 11.33
C SER A 528 -35.15 -10.48 11.38
N CYS A 529 -35.66 -10.26 12.59
CA CYS A 529 -36.95 -9.63 12.82
C CYS A 529 -36.95 -8.71 14.06
N ALA A 530 -38.05 -7.97 14.26
CA ALA A 530 -38.29 -7.11 15.42
C ALA A 530 -37.41 -5.84 15.55
N GLY A 531 -37.28 -5.06 14.46
CA GLY A 531 -36.92 -3.63 14.53
C GLY A 531 -35.91 -3.15 13.49
N PRO A 532 -35.61 -1.84 13.45
CA PRO A 532 -34.74 -1.25 12.42
C PRO A 532 -33.28 -1.72 12.50
N LYS A 533 -32.76 -2.05 13.70
CA LYS A 533 -31.37 -2.49 13.88
C LYS A 533 -31.13 -3.95 13.42
N PRO A 534 -32.02 -4.94 13.68
CA PRO A 534 -31.89 -6.30 13.13
C PRO A 534 -32.34 -6.43 11.68
N SER A 535 -33.50 -5.88 11.30
CA SER A 535 -34.17 -6.21 10.03
C SER A 535 -34.26 -5.08 9.02
N GLY A 536 -33.90 -3.83 9.40
CA GLY A 536 -33.95 -2.65 8.52
C GLY A 536 -35.37 -2.17 8.21
N ARG A 537 -36.34 -3.09 8.26
CA ARG A 537 -37.78 -2.83 8.22
C ARG A 537 -38.36 -3.00 9.63
N PRO A 538 -39.33 -2.16 10.03
CA PRO A 538 -40.15 -2.42 11.21
C PRO A 538 -41.14 -3.54 10.88
N ILE A 539 -40.67 -4.78 10.77
CA ILE A 539 -41.56 -5.93 10.77
C ILE A 539 -41.87 -6.18 12.24
N SER A 540 -43.06 -5.77 12.68
CA SER A 540 -43.60 -6.17 13.97
C SER A 540 -43.83 -7.68 13.93
N CYS A 541 -42.96 -8.45 14.58
CA CYS A 541 -43.37 -9.77 15.04
C CYS A 541 -44.28 -9.54 16.24
N SER A 542 -45.59 -9.46 15.99
CA SER A 542 -46.57 -9.68 17.04
C SER A 542 -46.37 -11.09 17.58
N ALA A 543 -46.12 -11.18 18.89
CA ALA A 543 -45.97 -12.43 19.63
C ALA A 543 -47.23 -13.30 19.58
#